data_AF-A0A932JAI0-F1
#
_entry.id   AF-A0A932JAI0-F1
#
_cell.length_a   1.000
_cell.length_b   1.000
_cell.length_c   1.000
_cell.angle_alpha   90.00
_cell.angle_beta   90.00
_cell.angle_gamma   90.00
#
_symmetry.space_group_name_H-M   'P 1'
#
loop_
_entity.id
_entity.type
_entity.pdbx_description
1 polymer ?
#
loop_
_entity_poly.entity_id
_entity_poly.type
_entity_poly.pdbx_seq_one_letter_code
_entity_poly.pdbx_strand_id
1 'polypeptide(L)'
;MSINTLLFDLDDTLLGNNTEKFIIPYLQRFAAHLAPVVSPEAFTAGLMIGTQKMVANDDPRRTLAQTFAEQFYPAVNLSPETLHPYIASFYAERFGSLRRETTAIPAAKELMRWAFSSGLKVAIATNALFPRTAILQRLAWAGVSADEFPYALVTSYEFMHFAKPSPEYYAETLTWLDRRPEETLMIGNDWHQDIAPAHAMGINTFWVAPADSAPPANSAHPVGQGDIAQFLAWARERDGLENVEPLPPTPRSARAQQAGTLAVMMELVRPLSQADWQSRPTPDSWSLAEIVCHLRDVEIEVNLPRLKRVLEEANPFISAIDSDIWAAERDYQSQPGPAALQVFAEARRETLALLDHLTDADWGRPARHAIFGPTTLCELVRFTNEHDRLHLRQMRGNLSV
;
A
#
# COMPACT_ATOMS: atom_id res chain seq x y z
N MET A 1 19.40 0.46 -12.75
CA MET A 1 18.22 -0.32 -13.22
C MET A 1 17.24 0.68 -13.79
N SER A 2 16.42 0.28 -14.75
CA SER A 2 15.43 1.20 -15.34
C SER A 2 14.19 1.30 -14.45
N ILE A 3 13.82 2.53 -14.07
CA ILE A 3 12.52 2.83 -13.50
C ILE A 3 11.47 2.63 -14.60
N ASN A 4 10.42 1.87 -14.27
CA ASN A 4 9.28 1.64 -15.17
C ASN A 4 7.93 1.99 -14.52
N THR A 5 7.94 2.35 -13.24
CA THR A 5 6.75 2.69 -12.46
C THR A 5 6.95 4.00 -11.71
N LEU A 6 5.99 4.92 -11.84
CA LEU A 6 5.97 6.22 -11.15
C LEU A 6 4.80 6.26 -10.16
N LEU A 7 5.10 6.61 -8.91
CA LEU A 7 4.12 6.92 -7.88
C LEU A 7 4.09 8.43 -7.69
N PHE A 8 2.90 9.03 -7.73
CA PHE A 8 2.73 10.46 -7.49
C PHE A 8 1.89 10.71 -6.25
N ASP A 9 2.40 11.57 -5.36
CA ASP A 9 1.51 12.30 -4.46
C ASP A 9 0.61 13.26 -5.26
N LEU A 10 -0.51 13.68 -4.67
CA LEU A 10 -1.48 14.57 -5.29
C LEU A 10 -1.33 16.02 -4.78
N ASP A 11 -1.37 16.22 -3.47
CA ASP A 11 -1.56 17.53 -2.86
C ASP A 11 -0.22 18.26 -2.77
N ASP A 12 -0.16 19.48 -3.29
CA ASP A 12 1.08 20.27 -3.48
C ASP A 12 2.15 19.58 -4.38
N THR A 13 1.80 18.47 -5.03
CA THR A 13 2.62 17.77 -6.04
C THR A 13 2.01 17.88 -7.44
N LEU A 14 0.80 17.34 -7.67
CA LEU A 14 0.08 17.44 -8.96
C LEU A 14 -0.99 18.54 -8.93
N LEU A 15 -1.46 18.91 -7.74
CA LEU A 15 -2.45 19.97 -7.51
C LEU A 15 -1.96 20.86 -6.36
N GLY A 16 -1.82 22.17 -6.58
CA GLY A 16 -1.56 23.10 -5.48
C GLY A 16 -2.74 23.06 -4.51
N ASN A 17 -2.51 22.51 -3.32
CA ASN A 17 -3.56 22.21 -2.35
C ASN A 17 -3.03 22.33 -0.91
N ASN A 18 -2.65 23.55 -0.55
CA ASN A 18 -2.18 23.84 0.80
C ASN A 18 -3.18 23.34 1.85
N THR A 19 -2.72 22.43 2.70
CA THR A 19 -3.54 21.71 3.69
C THR A 19 -4.41 22.63 4.54
N GLU A 20 -3.88 23.74 5.05
CA GLU A 20 -4.66 24.66 5.90
C GLU A 20 -5.77 25.37 5.10
N LYS A 21 -5.47 25.77 3.85
CA LYS A 21 -6.41 26.47 2.97
C LYS A 21 -7.52 25.55 2.46
N PHE A 22 -7.28 24.23 2.41
CA PHE A 22 -8.27 23.28 1.91
C PHE A 22 -9.03 22.56 3.02
N ILE A 23 -8.34 22.03 4.02
CA ILE A 23 -8.94 21.17 5.06
C ILE A 23 -9.93 21.96 5.90
N ILE A 24 -9.61 23.20 6.28
CA ILE A 24 -10.52 24.00 7.13
C ILE A 24 -11.85 24.29 6.42
N PRO A 25 -11.88 24.84 5.17
CA PRO A 25 -13.13 25.01 4.45
C PRO A 25 -13.84 23.70 4.13
N TYR A 26 -13.11 22.61 3.86
CA TYR A 26 -13.69 21.29 3.64
C TYR A 26 -14.47 20.82 4.87
N LEU A 27 -13.83 20.82 6.06
CA LEU A 27 -14.45 20.39 7.30
C LEU A 27 -15.68 21.23 7.66
N GLN A 28 -15.57 22.56 7.53
CA GLN A 28 -16.68 23.48 7.80
C GLN A 28 -17.89 23.21 6.88
N ARG A 29 -17.65 23.05 5.57
CA ARG A 29 -18.72 22.76 4.60
C ARG A 29 -19.34 21.40 4.83
N PHE A 30 -18.51 20.41 5.16
CA PHE A 30 -18.98 19.05 5.36
C PHE A 30 -19.84 18.95 6.62
N ALA A 31 -19.37 19.52 7.73
CA ALA A 31 -20.14 19.62 8.97
C ALA A 31 -21.45 20.39 8.76
N ALA A 32 -21.43 21.51 8.04
CA ALA A 32 -22.63 22.28 7.74
C ALA A 32 -23.64 21.52 6.87
N HIS A 33 -23.17 20.71 5.91
CA HIS A 33 -24.05 19.87 5.07
C HIS A 33 -24.71 18.73 5.86
N LEU A 34 -24.01 18.20 6.87
CA LEU A 34 -24.49 17.12 7.72
C LEU A 34 -25.27 17.60 8.96
N ALA A 35 -25.29 18.91 9.23
CA ALA A 35 -25.98 19.53 10.36
C ALA A 35 -27.47 19.11 10.54
N PRO A 36 -28.25 18.78 9.47
CA PRO A 36 -29.61 18.29 9.64
C PRO A 36 -29.72 16.94 10.37
N VAL A 37 -28.65 16.14 10.43
CA VAL A 37 -28.66 14.79 11.00
C VAL A 37 -27.65 14.56 12.13
N VAL A 38 -26.57 15.33 12.19
CA VAL A 38 -25.55 15.25 13.25
C VAL A 38 -25.07 16.65 13.60
N SER A 39 -24.83 16.94 14.89
CA SER A 39 -24.28 18.25 15.25
C SER A 39 -22.88 18.45 14.68
N PRO A 40 -22.50 19.67 14.26
CA PRO A 40 -21.16 19.94 13.74
C PRO A 40 -20.04 19.51 14.70
N GLU A 41 -20.25 19.65 16.01
CA GLU A 41 -19.29 19.28 17.05
C GLU A 41 -19.10 17.76 17.11
N ALA A 42 -20.20 17.00 17.17
CA ALA A 42 -20.16 15.54 17.22
C ALA A 42 -19.57 14.96 15.92
N PHE A 43 -19.96 15.51 14.76
CA PHE A 43 -19.41 15.11 13.48
C PHE A 43 -17.90 15.34 13.41
N THR A 44 -17.45 16.54 13.77
CA THR A 44 -16.02 16.89 13.74
C THR A 44 -15.22 16.01 14.68
N ALA A 45 -15.70 15.81 15.92
CA ALA A 45 -15.05 14.94 16.89
C ALA A 45 -14.95 13.49 16.38
N GLY A 46 -16.05 12.93 15.86
CA GLY A 46 -16.08 11.59 15.29
C GLY A 46 -15.13 11.45 14.09
N LEU A 47 -15.12 12.44 13.19
CA LEU A 47 -14.24 12.45 12.02
C LEU A 47 -12.77 12.47 12.42
N MET A 48 -12.40 13.28 13.41
CA MET A 48 -11.02 13.35 13.91
C MET A 48 -10.58 12.04 14.57
N ILE A 49 -11.42 11.44 15.42
CA ILE A 49 -11.11 10.16 16.07
C ILE A 49 -10.96 9.05 15.02
N GLY A 50 -11.90 8.96 14.07
CA GLY A 50 -11.84 7.98 12.99
C GLY A 50 -10.57 8.15 12.14
N THR A 51 -10.23 9.39 11.77
CA THR A 51 -9.02 9.69 10.97
C THR A 51 -7.73 9.38 11.73
N GLN A 52 -7.66 9.71 13.01
CA GLN A 52 -6.51 9.36 13.84
C GLN A 52 -6.32 7.84 13.92
N LYS A 53 -7.41 7.08 14.01
CA LYS A 53 -7.37 5.61 14.02
C LYS A 53 -6.98 5.02 12.67
N MET A 54 -7.40 5.63 11.56
CA MET A 54 -6.89 5.28 10.23
C MET A 54 -5.36 5.47 10.14
N VAL A 55 -4.86 6.63 10.56
CA VAL A 55 -3.40 6.93 10.52
C VAL A 55 -2.59 5.97 11.38
N ALA A 56 -3.15 5.53 12.51
CA ALA A 56 -2.50 4.59 13.42
C ALA A 56 -2.75 3.11 13.07
N ASN A 57 -3.44 2.80 11.97
CA ASN A 57 -3.76 1.41 11.63
C ASN A 57 -2.51 0.67 11.18
N ASP A 58 -2.17 -0.39 11.92
CA ASP A 58 -1.07 -1.31 11.64
C ASP A 58 -1.56 -2.75 11.39
N ASP A 59 -2.88 -2.98 11.43
CA ASP A 59 -3.51 -4.29 11.19
C ASP A 59 -3.81 -4.49 9.69
N PRO A 60 -3.09 -5.40 9.00
CA PRO A 60 -3.32 -5.69 7.58
C PRO A 60 -4.67 -6.35 7.29
N ARG A 61 -5.46 -6.70 8.30
CA ARG A 61 -6.75 -7.38 8.14
C ARG A 61 -7.93 -6.42 7.97
N ARG A 62 -7.70 -5.13 8.21
CA ARG A 62 -8.73 -4.10 8.25
C ARG A 62 -8.38 -2.95 7.33
N THR A 63 -9.28 -2.64 6.41
CA THR A 63 -9.16 -1.43 5.59
C THR A 63 -9.32 -0.20 6.46
N LEU A 64 -8.78 0.92 5.98
CA LEU A 64 -8.94 2.21 6.62
C LEU A 64 -10.42 2.60 6.73
N ALA A 65 -11.26 2.24 5.75
CA ALA A 65 -12.71 2.45 5.83
C ALA A 65 -13.39 1.66 6.96
N GLN A 66 -12.98 0.40 7.19
CA GLN A 66 -13.46 -0.39 8.33
C GLN A 66 -12.99 0.23 9.65
N THR A 67 -11.70 0.55 9.75
CA THR A 67 -11.10 1.19 10.93
C THR A 67 -11.77 2.54 11.25
N PHE A 68 -12.09 3.33 10.23
CA PHE A 68 -12.84 4.57 10.38
C PHE A 68 -14.26 4.31 10.90
N ALA A 69 -15.00 3.40 10.25
CA ALA A 69 -16.39 3.12 10.56
C ALA A 69 -16.60 2.65 12.00
N GLU A 70 -15.70 1.79 12.51
CA GLU A 70 -15.74 1.27 13.88
C GLU A 70 -15.64 2.37 14.96
N GLN A 71 -15.12 3.54 14.60
CA GLN A 71 -14.87 4.64 15.53
C GLN A 71 -15.85 5.79 15.31
N PHE A 72 -16.06 6.13 14.04
CA PHE A 72 -16.86 7.27 13.64
C PHE A 72 -18.35 7.08 13.94
N TYR A 73 -18.97 5.97 13.51
CA TYR A 73 -20.41 5.77 13.68
C TYR A 73 -20.85 5.69 15.15
N PRO A 74 -20.12 4.98 16.04
CA PRO A 74 -20.41 5.06 17.47
C PRO A 74 -20.25 6.46 18.05
N ALA A 75 -19.23 7.23 17.62
CA ALA A 75 -18.98 8.58 18.14
C ALA A 75 -20.09 9.57 17.76
N VAL A 76 -20.68 9.44 16.56
CA VAL A 76 -21.82 10.28 16.14
C VAL A 76 -23.17 9.72 16.54
N ASN A 77 -23.22 8.50 17.11
CA ASN A 77 -24.44 7.79 17.48
C ASN A 77 -25.46 7.66 16.32
N LEU A 78 -24.97 7.34 15.12
CA LEU A 78 -25.77 7.14 13.91
C LEU A 78 -25.30 5.91 13.16
N SER A 79 -26.23 5.25 12.46
CA SER A 79 -25.90 4.10 11.62
C SER A 79 -25.33 4.55 10.26
N PRO A 80 -24.53 3.71 9.59
CA PRO A 80 -24.08 3.96 8.22
C PRO A 80 -25.22 4.25 7.25
N GLU A 81 -26.32 3.50 7.35
CA GLU A 81 -27.49 3.61 6.47
C GLU A 81 -28.15 4.99 6.59
N THR A 82 -28.11 5.58 7.79
CA THR A 82 -28.70 6.90 8.05
C THR A 82 -27.83 8.02 7.44
N LEU A 83 -26.50 7.92 7.59
CA LEU A 83 -25.60 9.01 7.23
C LEU A 83 -25.09 8.95 5.79
N HIS A 84 -24.99 7.74 5.21
CA HIS A 84 -24.43 7.53 3.87
C HIS A 84 -25.09 8.40 2.78
N PRO A 85 -26.43 8.56 2.71
CA PRO A 85 -27.06 9.43 1.71
C PRO A 85 -26.62 10.91 1.82
N TYR A 86 -26.40 11.38 3.05
CA TYR A 86 -25.95 12.76 3.30
C TYR A 86 -24.47 12.93 2.93
N ILE A 87 -23.63 11.95 3.22
CA ILE A 87 -22.22 11.94 2.80
C ILE A 87 -22.14 11.90 1.25
N ALA A 88 -22.90 11.03 0.61
CA ALA A 88 -22.92 10.90 -0.84
C ALA A 88 -23.35 12.20 -1.53
N SER A 89 -24.44 12.83 -1.05
CA SER A 89 -24.90 14.13 -1.58
C SER A 89 -23.89 15.27 -1.37
N PHE A 90 -23.14 15.27 -0.26
CA PHE A 90 -22.06 16.24 -0.07
C PHE A 90 -21.02 16.14 -1.19
N TYR A 91 -20.53 14.93 -1.47
CA TYR A 91 -19.53 14.72 -2.51
C TYR A 91 -20.06 14.95 -3.92
N ALA A 92 -21.33 14.67 -4.16
CA ALA A 92 -21.98 14.89 -5.46
C ALA A 92 -22.23 16.40 -5.73
N GLU A 93 -22.66 17.16 -4.72
CA GLU A 93 -23.24 18.48 -4.97
C GLU A 93 -22.48 19.67 -4.34
N ARG A 94 -21.66 19.42 -3.32
CA ARG A 94 -21.02 20.49 -2.52
C ARG A 94 -19.50 20.44 -2.57
N PHE A 95 -18.90 19.25 -2.62
CA PHE A 95 -17.45 19.08 -2.64
C PHE A 95 -16.80 19.77 -3.83
N GLY A 96 -17.44 19.73 -5.02
CA GLY A 96 -16.98 20.45 -6.22
C GLY A 96 -16.72 21.95 -6.02
N SER A 97 -17.39 22.59 -5.06
CA SER A 97 -17.19 24.02 -4.75
C SER A 97 -15.83 24.32 -4.12
N LEU A 98 -15.14 23.31 -3.57
CA LEU A 98 -13.80 23.44 -2.99
C LEU A 98 -12.69 23.58 -4.04
N ARG A 99 -12.99 23.35 -5.33
CA ARG A 99 -12.03 23.55 -6.42
C ARG A 99 -11.36 24.93 -6.39
N ARG A 100 -12.10 25.98 -5.97
CA ARG A 100 -11.57 27.35 -5.88
C ARG A 100 -10.46 27.52 -4.83
N GLU A 101 -10.37 26.60 -3.87
CA GLU A 101 -9.33 26.60 -2.83
C GLU A 101 -8.04 25.90 -3.33
N THR A 102 -8.05 25.40 -4.58
CA THR A 102 -6.94 24.67 -5.20
C THR A 102 -6.36 25.44 -6.39
N THR A 103 -5.10 25.17 -6.73
CA THR A 103 -4.40 25.78 -7.86
C THR A 103 -3.88 24.71 -8.80
N ALA A 104 -4.26 24.77 -10.08
CA ALA A 104 -3.76 23.83 -11.07
C ALA A 104 -2.25 24.03 -11.30
N ILE A 105 -1.52 22.93 -11.48
CA ILE A 105 -0.11 22.94 -11.85
C ILE A 105 -0.02 22.57 -13.35
N PRO A 106 0.21 23.54 -14.27
CA PRO A 106 0.12 23.28 -15.71
C PRO A 106 1.01 22.13 -16.20
N ALA A 107 2.19 21.98 -15.62
CA ALA A 107 3.15 20.93 -15.97
C ALA A 107 2.65 19.51 -15.61
N ALA A 108 1.72 19.35 -14.66
CA ALA A 108 1.21 18.04 -14.26
C ALA A 108 0.55 17.29 -15.43
N LYS A 109 -0.22 18.01 -16.26
CA LYS A 109 -0.89 17.39 -17.42
C LYS A 109 0.11 16.96 -18.50
N GLU A 110 1.12 17.78 -18.76
CA GLU A 110 2.17 17.43 -19.71
C GLU A 110 2.97 16.20 -19.22
N LEU A 111 3.28 16.18 -17.92
CA LEU A 111 3.97 15.06 -17.28
C LEU A 111 3.17 13.76 -17.42
N MET A 112 1.86 13.76 -17.11
CA MET A 112 1.04 12.55 -17.27
C MET A 112 1.04 12.07 -18.71
N ARG A 113 0.81 12.97 -19.69
CA ARG A 113 0.84 12.61 -21.12
C ARG A 113 2.14 11.94 -21.51
N TRP A 114 3.26 12.52 -21.09
CA TRP A 114 4.57 11.94 -21.35
C TRP A 114 4.73 10.57 -20.70
N ALA A 115 4.42 10.43 -19.41
CA ALA A 115 4.60 9.19 -18.67
C ALA A 115 3.83 8.02 -19.31
N PHE A 116 2.56 8.24 -19.62
CA PHE A 116 1.74 7.22 -20.30
C PHE A 116 2.19 6.95 -21.74
N SER A 117 2.57 7.97 -22.51
CA SER A 117 3.10 7.77 -23.87
C SER A 117 4.44 7.03 -23.90
N SER A 118 5.19 7.07 -22.79
CA SER A 118 6.46 6.36 -22.61
C SER A 118 6.27 4.93 -22.09
N GLY A 119 5.02 4.47 -21.93
CA GLY A 119 4.70 3.12 -21.44
C GLY A 119 4.96 2.90 -19.96
N LEU A 120 5.16 3.97 -19.18
CA LEU A 120 5.37 3.87 -17.73
C LEU A 120 4.05 3.50 -17.04
N LYS A 121 4.16 2.66 -16.01
CA LYS A 121 3.04 2.41 -15.10
C LYS A 121 2.93 3.58 -14.14
N VAL A 122 1.75 4.20 -14.03
CA VAL A 122 1.55 5.37 -13.16
C VAL A 122 0.51 5.06 -12.10
N ALA A 123 0.81 5.42 -10.85
CA ALA A 123 -0.12 5.35 -9.73
C ALA A 123 -0.23 6.70 -9.01
N ILE A 124 -1.44 7.01 -8.56
CA ILE A 124 -1.68 8.10 -7.62
C ILE A 124 -1.59 7.51 -6.21
N ALA A 125 -0.41 7.69 -5.61
CA ALA A 125 -0.09 7.32 -4.26
C ALA A 125 -0.26 8.55 -3.36
N THR A 126 -1.50 9.03 -3.21
CA THR A 126 -1.87 10.10 -2.28
C THR A 126 -2.21 9.51 -0.91
N ASN A 127 -2.09 10.28 0.18
CA ASN A 127 -2.48 9.77 1.50
C ASN A 127 -3.93 9.22 1.47
N ALA A 128 -4.10 7.94 1.81
CA ALA A 128 -5.33 7.18 1.63
C ALA A 128 -6.37 7.43 2.74
N LEU A 129 -6.55 8.68 3.16
CA LEU A 129 -7.53 9.08 4.19
C LEU A 129 -8.82 9.66 3.59
N PHE A 130 -8.78 10.02 2.30
CA PHE A 130 -9.95 10.53 1.59
C PHE A 130 -10.70 9.40 0.87
N PRO A 131 -12.04 9.54 0.71
CA PRO A 131 -12.79 8.67 -0.16
C PRO A 131 -12.36 8.86 -1.61
N ARG A 132 -12.45 7.77 -2.37
CA ARG A 132 -12.08 7.70 -3.78
C ARG A 132 -12.70 8.83 -4.60
N THR A 133 -13.99 9.12 -4.39
CA THR A 133 -14.70 10.19 -5.10
C THR A 133 -14.02 11.56 -4.94
N ALA A 134 -13.52 11.87 -3.74
CA ALA A 134 -12.82 13.12 -3.46
C ALA A 134 -11.47 13.19 -4.19
N ILE A 135 -10.76 12.07 -4.25
CA ILE A 135 -9.46 11.97 -4.94
C ILE A 135 -9.65 12.13 -6.45
N LEU A 136 -10.63 11.44 -7.03
CA LEU A 136 -10.94 11.52 -8.47
C LEU A 136 -11.35 12.95 -8.88
N GLN A 137 -12.18 13.63 -8.08
CA GLN A 137 -12.53 15.02 -8.35
C GLN A 137 -11.31 15.95 -8.29
N ARG A 138 -10.41 15.77 -7.32
CA ARG A 138 -9.17 16.55 -7.24
C ARG A 138 -8.22 16.29 -8.41
N LEU A 139 -8.10 15.04 -8.88
CA LEU A 139 -7.36 14.73 -10.11
C LEU A 139 -7.96 15.46 -11.33
N ALA A 140 -9.29 15.54 -11.44
CA ALA A 140 -9.94 16.32 -12.48
C ALA A 140 -9.65 17.82 -12.34
N TRP A 141 -9.58 18.37 -11.12
CA TRP A 141 -9.23 19.77 -10.89
C TRP A 141 -7.78 20.10 -11.27
N ALA A 142 -6.87 19.14 -11.12
CA ALA A 142 -5.49 19.21 -11.58
C ALA A 142 -5.35 19.07 -13.11
N GLY A 143 -6.42 18.74 -13.82
CA GLY A 143 -6.40 18.49 -15.26
C GLY A 143 -5.82 17.14 -15.64
N VAL A 144 -5.75 16.20 -14.69
CA VAL A 144 -5.22 14.84 -14.84
C VAL A 144 -6.25 13.78 -14.45
N SER A 145 -7.49 13.94 -14.92
CA SER A 145 -8.62 13.04 -14.59
C SER A 145 -8.32 11.58 -14.92
N ALA A 146 -8.84 10.66 -14.10
CA ALA A 146 -8.79 9.22 -14.36
C ALA A 146 -9.60 8.80 -15.60
N ASP A 147 -10.49 9.67 -16.11
CA ASP A 147 -11.17 9.45 -17.40
C ASP A 147 -10.24 9.68 -18.60
N GLU A 148 -9.19 10.49 -18.44
CA GLU A 148 -8.19 10.79 -19.49
C GLU A 148 -6.96 9.89 -19.36
N PHE A 149 -6.60 9.51 -18.13
CA PHE A 149 -5.35 8.81 -17.83
C PHE A 149 -5.60 7.47 -17.13
N PRO A 150 -5.12 6.34 -17.70
CA PRO A 150 -5.39 5.00 -17.18
C PRO A 150 -4.44 4.64 -16.03
N TYR A 151 -4.61 5.29 -14.88
CA TYR A 151 -3.82 5.00 -13.68
C TYR A 151 -3.93 3.52 -13.30
N ALA A 152 -2.79 2.88 -13.06
CA ALA A 152 -2.75 1.49 -12.60
C ALA A 152 -3.27 1.34 -11.17
N LEU A 153 -3.16 2.41 -10.37
CA LEU A 153 -3.72 2.48 -9.02
C LEU A 153 -4.02 3.94 -8.66
N VAL A 154 -5.12 4.17 -7.95
CA VAL A 154 -5.40 5.42 -7.25
C VAL A 154 -5.79 5.03 -5.83
N THR A 155 -4.90 5.25 -4.87
CA THR A 155 -5.06 4.78 -3.48
C THR A 155 -6.20 5.51 -2.79
N SER A 156 -7.03 4.81 -2.02
CA SER A 156 -8.12 5.42 -1.25
C SER A 156 -8.48 4.57 -0.03
N TYR A 157 -9.10 5.19 0.97
CA TYR A 157 -9.34 4.54 2.26
C TYR A 157 -10.27 3.31 2.18
N GLU A 158 -11.07 3.18 1.11
CA GLU A 158 -12.05 2.09 0.94
C GLU A 158 -11.40 0.71 0.87
N PHE A 159 -10.19 0.61 0.31
CA PHE A 159 -9.53 -0.67 0.04
C PHE A 159 -8.07 -0.72 0.51
N MET A 160 -7.48 0.44 0.83
CA MET A 160 -6.15 0.49 1.45
C MET A 160 -6.26 0.17 2.94
N HIS A 161 -5.22 -0.46 3.49
CA HIS A 161 -5.12 -0.84 4.90
C HIS A 161 -4.20 0.11 5.67
N PHE A 162 -3.25 0.71 4.97
CA PHE A 162 -2.26 1.61 5.57
C PHE A 162 -2.36 3.00 4.96
N ALA A 163 -1.90 4.01 5.70
CA ALA A 163 -1.85 5.40 5.28
C ALA A 163 -0.40 5.92 5.35
N LYS A 164 -0.10 7.02 4.64
CA LYS A 164 1.16 7.72 4.86
C LYS A 164 1.19 8.27 6.30
N PRO A 165 2.34 8.23 7.00
CA PRO A 165 3.70 7.95 6.51
C PRO A 165 4.18 6.50 6.76
N SER A 166 3.28 5.53 6.96
CA SER A 166 3.69 4.15 7.25
C SER A 166 4.39 3.52 6.02
N PRO A 167 5.52 2.81 6.17
CA PRO A 167 6.14 2.05 5.08
C PRO A 167 5.21 0.96 4.51
N GLU A 168 4.32 0.41 5.33
CA GLU A 168 3.33 -0.57 4.92
C GLU A 168 2.38 -0.04 3.84
N TYR A 169 2.10 1.28 3.81
CA TYR A 169 1.36 1.92 2.72
C TYR A 169 2.07 1.77 1.37
N TYR A 170 3.39 1.96 1.35
CA TYR A 170 4.19 1.79 0.14
C TYR A 170 4.36 0.31 -0.22
N ALA A 171 4.49 -0.56 0.77
CA ALA A 171 4.48 -2.00 0.55
C ALA A 171 3.18 -2.47 -0.10
N GLU A 172 2.03 -2.09 0.46
CA GLU A 172 0.70 -2.39 -0.08
C GLU A 172 0.54 -1.81 -1.51
N THR A 173 1.00 -0.59 -1.74
CA THR A 173 0.99 0.06 -3.06
C THR A 173 1.80 -0.74 -4.09
N LEU A 174 3.04 -1.13 -3.77
CA LEU A 174 3.88 -1.96 -4.65
C LEU A 174 3.25 -3.33 -4.90
N THR A 175 2.64 -3.92 -3.89
CA THR A 175 1.94 -5.19 -3.99
C THR A 175 0.76 -5.08 -4.95
N TRP A 176 -0.09 -4.05 -4.84
CA TRP A 176 -1.17 -3.77 -5.81
C TRP A 176 -0.66 -3.66 -7.24
N LEU A 177 0.47 -2.97 -7.44
CA LEU A 177 1.05 -2.75 -8.75
C LEU A 177 1.80 -3.97 -9.33
N ASP A 178 2.05 -5.00 -8.51
CA ASP A 178 3.01 -6.08 -8.77
C ASP A 178 4.37 -5.53 -9.22
N ARG A 179 4.93 -4.62 -8.41
CA ARG A 179 6.22 -3.98 -8.69
C ARG A 179 7.19 -4.13 -7.54
N ARG A 180 8.47 -3.99 -7.85
CA ARG A 180 9.57 -4.00 -6.90
C ARG A 180 9.99 -2.57 -6.56
N PRO A 181 10.57 -2.33 -5.38
CA PRO A 181 11.08 -1.00 -5.04
C PRO A 181 12.09 -0.47 -6.06
N GLU A 182 13.01 -1.32 -6.53
CA GLU A 182 14.11 -0.93 -7.45
C GLU A 182 13.66 -0.48 -8.84
N GLU A 183 12.43 -0.79 -9.26
CA GLU A 183 11.85 -0.38 -10.55
C GLU A 183 10.85 0.78 -10.42
N THR A 184 10.75 1.36 -9.21
CA THR A 184 9.75 2.36 -8.84
C THR A 184 10.38 3.65 -8.36
N LEU A 185 9.78 4.78 -8.74
CA LEU A 185 10.14 6.13 -8.29
C LEU A 185 8.92 6.81 -7.65
N MET A 186 9.06 7.33 -6.43
CA MET A 186 8.05 8.14 -5.75
C MET A 186 8.35 9.63 -5.92
N ILE A 187 7.36 10.38 -6.41
CA ILE A 187 7.42 11.83 -6.61
C ILE A 187 6.41 12.47 -5.68
N GLY A 188 6.90 13.30 -4.76
CA GLY A 188 6.06 13.96 -3.76
C GLY A 188 6.76 15.14 -3.11
N ASN A 189 5.99 16.00 -2.46
CA ASN A 189 6.48 17.24 -1.87
C ASN A 189 6.79 17.13 -0.38
N ASP A 190 6.12 16.21 0.34
CA ASP A 190 6.25 16.12 1.79
C ASP A 190 7.35 15.13 2.19
N TRP A 191 8.37 15.63 2.90
CA TRP A 191 9.50 14.81 3.30
C TRP A 191 9.10 13.63 4.21
N HIS A 192 8.17 13.86 5.13
CA HIS A 192 7.77 12.90 6.14
C HIS A 192 6.69 11.93 5.63
N GLN A 193 5.86 12.35 4.68
CA GLN A 193 4.78 11.53 4.10
C GLN A 193 5.21 10.78 2.85
N ASP A 194 6.07 11.38 2.02
CA ASP A 194 6.43 10.88 0.69
C ASP A 194 7.85 10.32 0.65
N ILE A 195 8.82 11.16 0.99
CA ILE A 195 10.23 10.90 0.69
C ILE A 195 10.84 9.88 1.65
N ALA A 196 10.86 10.18 2.94
CA ALA A 196 11.46 9.32 3.95
C ALA A 196 10.83 7.92 4.00
N PRO A 197 9.49 7.75 4.02
CA PRO A 197 8.89 6.42 4.11
C PRO A 197 9.02 5.60 2.81
N ALA A 198 8.95 6.21 1.62
CA ALA A 198 9.21 5.50 0.37
C ALA A 198 10.67 5.05 0.28
N HIS A 199 11.62 5.92 0.66
CA HIS A 199 13.04 5.57 0.71
C HIS A 199 13.33 4.45 1.71
N ALA A 200 12.64 4.41 2.86
CA ALA A 200 12.77 3.31 3.83
C ALA A 200 12.33 1.95 3.27
N MET A 201 11.45 1.97 2.26
CA MET A 201 11.01 0.78 1.49
C MET A 201 11.95 0.42 0.34
N GLY A 202 13.05 1.17 0.14
CA GLY A 202 13.97 0.99 -0.98
C GLY A 202 13.44 1.58 -2.30
N ILE A 203 12.41 2.42 -2.25
CA ILE A 203 11.87 3.12 -3.43
C ILE A 203 12.69 4.39 -3.63
N ASN A 204 13.19 4.60 -4.84
CA ASN A 204 13.86 5.86 -5.17
C ASN A 204 12.86 7.01 -5.11
N THR A 205 13.33 8.23 -4.82
CA THR A 205 12.43 9.37 -4.61
C THR A 205 12.88 10.61 -5.37
N PHE A 206 11.94 11.42 -5.84
CA PHE A 206 12.19 12.78 -6.34
C PHE A 206 11.41 13.76 -5.46
N TRP A 207 12.10 14.73 -4.87
CA TRP A 207 11.49 15.65 -3.92
C TRP A 207 10.98 16.92 -4.60
N VAL A 208 9.66 17.10 -4.58
CA VAL A 208 9.02 18.29 -5.12
C VAL A 208 9.11 19.43 -4.12
N ALA A 209 10.14 20.24 -4.26
CA ALA A 209 10.40 21.37 -3.38
C ALA A 209 11.13 22.51 -4.10
N PRO A 210 10.99 23.76 -3.61
CA PRO A 210 11.84 24.86 -4.05
C PRO A 210 13.33 24.52 -3.97
N ALA A 211 14.12 25.05 -4.90
CA ALA A 211 15.55 24.72 -5.01
C ALA A 211 16.40 25.14 -3.80
N ASP A 212 15.93 26.09 -2.99
CA ASP A 212 16.56 26.56 -1.76
C ASP A 212 16.12 25.75 -0.51
N SER A 213 15.19 24.81 -0.66
CA SER A 213 14.78 23.93 0.42
C SER A 213 15.89 22.92 0.74
N ALA A 214 16.24 22.82 2.02
CA ALA A 214 17.23 21.85 2.48
C ALA A 214 16.52 20.58 3.01
N PRO A 215 16.99 19.38 2.64
CA PRO A 215 16.50 18.16 3.26
C PRO A 215 16.88 18.14 4.75
N PRO A 216 16.10 17.45 5.61
CA PRO A 216 16.49 17.22 7.01
C PRO A 216 17.89 16.59 7.12
N ALA A 217 18.62 16.87 8.19
CA ALA A 217 19.96 16.30 8.39
C ALA A 217 19.90 14.76 8.56
N ASN A 218 20.92 14.05 8.04
CA ASN A 218 21.06 12.58 8.11
C ASN A 218 19.80 11.83 7.64
N SER A 219 19.27 12.21 6.47
CA SER A 219 18.00 11.71 5.96
C SER A 219 18.15 11.00 4.62
N ALA A 220 17.01 10.61 4.02
CA ALA A 220 16.94 10.02 2.68
C ALA A 220 17.66 10.90 1.63
N HIS A 221 18.16 10.26 0.58
CA HIS A 221 18.80 10.93 -0.55
C HIS A 221 17.96 10.74 -1.82
N PRO A 222 17.05 11.69 -2.14
CA PRO A 222 16.32 11.69 -3.39
C PRO A 222 17.27 11.70 -4.60
N VAL A 223 16.85 11.10 -5.71
CA VAL A 223 17.58 11.15 -6.98
C VAL A 223 17.58 12.55 -7.59
N GLY A 224 16.67 13.42 -7.14
CA GLY A 224 16.60 14.81 -7.55
C GLY A 224 15.62 15.62 -6.69
N GLN A 225 15.67 16.93 -6.88
CA GLN A 225 14.80 17.92 -6.23
C GLN A 225 14.44 19.00 -7.26
N GLY A 226 13.19 19.46 -7.22
CA GLY A 226 12.71 20.55 -8.07
C GLY A 226 11.20 20.52 -8.25
N ASP A 227 10.66 21.43 -9.07
CA ASP A 227 9.25 21.38 -9.44
C ASP A 227 8.92 20.26 -10.46
N ILE A 228 7.64 20.11 -10.77
CA ILE A 228 7.15 19.11 -11.75
C ILE A 228 7.72 19.30 -13.15
N ALA A 229 7.99 20.54 -13.58
CA ALA A 229 8.57 20.80 -14.89
C ALA A 229 10.05 20.39 -14.92
N GLN A 230 10.79 20.65 -13.84
CA GLN A 230 12.17 20.22 -13.67
C GLN A 230 12.27 18.69 -13.59
N PHE A 231 11.37 18.03 -12.86
CA PHE A 231 11.26 16.57 -12.87
C PHE A 231 11.03 16.03 -14.29
N LEU A 232 10.07 16.60 -15.02
CA LEU A 232 9.78 16.16 -16.39
C LEU A 232 10.97 16.35 -17.33
N ALA A 233 11.71 17.47 -17.20
CA ALA A 233 12.92 17.70 -17.96
C ALA A 233 13.99 16.63 -17.65
N TRP A 234 14.28 16.42 -16.37
CA TRP A 234 15.23 15.40 -15.90
C TRP A 234 14.84 13.99 -16.37
N ALA A 235 13.57 13.62 -16.27
CA ALA A 235 13.11 12.29 -16.66
C ALA A 235 13.12 12.04 -18.18
N ARG A 236 13.10 13.10 -19.00
CA ARG A 236 13.21 13.05 -20.47
C ARG A 236 14.65 13.03 -20.98
N GLU A 237 15.61 13.50 -20.18
CA GLU A 237 17.02 13.43 -20.54
C GLU A 237 17.45 11.97 -20.68
N ARG A 238 18.40 11.70 -21.58
CA ARG A 238 18.99 10.35 -21.70
C ARG A 238 19.58 10.00 -20.34
N ASP A 239 19.16 8.86 -19.80
CA ASP A 239 19.56 8.28 -18.50
C ASP A 239 18.70 8.62 -17.26
N GLY A 240 17.80 9.62 -17.31
CA GLY A 240 17.06 10.08 -16.11
C GLY A 240 16.30 8.97 -15.38
N LEU A 241 15.67 8.06 -16.13
CA LEU A 241 15.00 6.87 -15.57
C LEU A 241 15.78 5.56 -15.75
N GLU A 242 16.79 5.51 -16.62
CA GLU A 242 17.46 4.26 -17.00
C GLU A 242 18.62 3.89 -16.04
N ASN A 243 19.29 4.91 -15.48
CA ASN A 243 20.51 4.75 -14.68
C ASN A 243 20.31 5.13 -13.21
N VAL A 244 19.15 4.81 -12.65
CA VAL A 244 18.89 4.98 -11.22
C VAL A 244 19.50 3.80 -10.45
N GLU A 245 20.33 4.11 -9.45
CA GLU A 245 20.91 3.12 -8.56
C GLU A 245 19.84 2.56 -7.60
N PRO A 246 19.69 1.23 -7.49
CA PRO A 246 18.78 0.63 -6.52
C PRO A 246 19.21 0.92 -5.09
N LEU A 247 18.25 1.28 -4.23
CA LEU A 247 18.51 1.39 -2.80
C LEU A 247 18.64 0.00 -2.17
N PRO A 248 19.53 -0.18 -1.18
CA PRO A 248 19.66 -1.45 -0.49
C PRO A 248 18.36 -1.76 0.27
N PRO A 249 17.92 -3.02 0.29
CA PRO A 249 16.77 -3.40 1.08
C PRO A 249 17.06 -3.25 2.57
N THR A 250 16.03 -2.95 3.34
CA THR A 250 16.12 -2.81 4.80
C THR A 250 15.32 -3.89 5.52
N PRO A 251 15.68 -4.29 6.75
CA PRO A 251 14.83 -5.13 7.59
C PRO A 251 13.38 -4.64 7.69
N ARG A 252 13.21 -3.32 7.86
CA ARG A 252 11.90 -2.66 7.91
C ARG A 252 11.09 -2.88 6.63
N SER A 253 11.73 -2.80 5.47
CA SER A 253 11.07 -3.07 4.18
C SER A 253 10.60 -4.52 4.05
N ALA A 254 11.36 -5.48 4.58
CA ALA A 254 11.01 -6.89 4.51
C ALA A 254 9.76 -7.20 5.36
N ARG A 255 9.68 -6.64 6.57
CA ARG A 255 8.49 -6.71 7.43
C ARG A 255 7.28 -6.05 6.76
N ALA A 256 7.43 -4.83 6.25
CA ALA A 256 6.33 -4.09 5.65
C ALA A 256 5.75 -4.80 4.40
N GLN A 257 6.59 -5.48 3.61
CA GLN A 257 6.17 -6.30 2.47
C GLN A 257 5.22 -7.44 2.87
N GLN A 258 5.47 -8.10 4.01
CA GLN A 258 4.58 -9.16 4.50
C GLN A 258 3.20 -8.61 4.90
N ALA A 259 3.18 -7.45 5.57
CA ALA A 259 1.94 -6.78 5.96
C ALA A 259 1.14 -6.31 4.73
N GLY A 260 1.82 -5.64 3.79
CA GLY A 260 1.20 -5.19 2.53
C GLY A 260 0.68 -6.36 1.69
N THR A 261 1.38 -7.49 1.67
CA THR A 261 0.93 -8.68 0.91
C THR A 261 -0.33 -9.29 1.50
N LEU A 262 -0.40 -9.45 2.83
CA LEU A 262 -1.61 -9.94 3.49
C LEU A 262 -2.80 -8.98 3.27
N ALA A 263 -2.59 -7.68 3.40
CA ALA A 263 -3.62 -6.66 3.15
C ALA A 263 -4.23 -6.80 1.75
N VAL A 264 -3.39 -6.89 0.71
CA VAL A 264 -3.87 -7.06 -0.67
C VAL A 264 -4.56 -8.40 -0.87
N MET A 265 -4.04 -9.50 -0.30
CA MET A 265 -4.69 -10.82 -0.38
C MET A 265 -6.10 -10.77 0.21
N MET A 266 -6.28 -10.13 1.36
CA MET A 266 -7.58 -10.01 2.02
C MET A 266 -8.56 -9.14 1.25
N GLU A 267 -8.09 -8.07 0.61
CA GLU A 267 -8.94 -7.23 -0.24
C GLU A 267 -9.36 -7.95 -1.53
N LEU A 268 -8.41 -8.61 -2.21
CA LEU A 268 -8.65 -9.27 -3.49
C LEU A 268 -9.75 -10.33 -3.41
N VAL A 269 -9.87 -11.02 -2.28
CA VAL A 269 -10.85 -12.10 -2.12
C VAL A 269 -12.19 -11.65 -1.57
N ARG A 270 -12.32 -10.38 -1.13
CA ARG A 270 -13.55 -9.84 -0.53
C ARG A 270 -14.80 -9.99 -1.42
N PRO A 271 -14.75 -9.73 -2.74
CA PRO A 271 -15.96 -9.81 -3.57
C PRO A 271 -16.31 -11.24 -4.00
N LEU A 272 -15.53 -12.25 -3.61
CA LEU A 272 -15.64 -13.60 -4.16
C LEU A 272 -16.79 -14.40 -3.54
N SER A 273 -17.42 -15.21 -4.39
CA SER A 273 -18.36 -16.26 -4.01
C SER A 273 -17.63 -17.53 -3.60
N GLN A 274 -18.34 -18.49 -2.99
CA GLN A 274 -17.77 -19.79 -2.66
C GLN A 274 -17.27 -20.58 -3.89
N ALA A 275 -17.89 -20.39 -5.06
CA ALA A 275 -17.50 -21.10 -6.27
C ALA A 275 -16.13 -20.63 -6.79
N ASP A 276 -15.84 -19.33 -6.66
CA ASP A 276 -14.56 -18.74 -7.10
C ASP A 276 -13.37 -19.34 -6.34
N TRP A 277 -13.57 -19.67 -5.06
CA TRP A 277 -12.52 -20.27 -4.22
C TRP A 277 -12.06 -21.64 -4.72
N GLN A 278 -12.99 -22.42 -5.29
CA GLN A 278 -12.72 -23.80 -5.70
C GLN A 278 -12.42 -23.96 -7.20
N SER A 279 -12.54 -22.88 -7.97
CA SER A 279 -12.24 -22.93 -9.39
C SER A 279 -10.74 -23.06 -9.62
N ARG A 280 -10.34 -24.04 -10.45
CA ARG A 280 -8.98 -24.17 -10.98
C ARG A 280 -8.95 -23.62 -12.41
N PRO A 281 -8.02 -22.70 -12.75
CA PRO A 281 -7.88 -22.22 -14.13
C PRO A 281 -7.59 -23.33 -15.14
N THR A 282 -6.78 -24.31 -14.72
CA THR A 282 -6.41 -25.51 -15.48
C THR A 282 -6.38 -26.72 -14.55
N PRO A 283 -6.47 -27.96 -15.07
CA PRO A 283 -6.41 -29.17 -14.23
C PRO A 283 -5.16 -29.26 -13.34
N ASP A 284 -4.03 -28.71 -13.80
CA ASP A 284 -2.72 -28.78 -13.13
C ASP A 284 -2.41 -27.57 -12.23
N SER A 285 -3.26 -26.54 -12.23
CA SER A 285 -3.09 -25.35 -11.39
C SER A 285 -3.89 -25.43 -10.11
N TRP A 286 -3.38 -24.86 -9.03
CA TRP A 286 -4.11 -24.72 -7.77
C TRP A 286 -5.27 -23.72 -7.87
N SER A 287 -6.37 -24.06 -7.19
CA SER A 287 -7.45 -23.12 -6.90
C SER A 287 -7.03 -22.07 -5.87
N LEU A 288 -7.88 -21.06 -5.65
CA LEU A 288 -7.62 -20.06 -4.60
C LEU A 288 -7.62 -20.69 -3.20
N ALA A 289 -8.48 -21.67 -2.95
CA ALA A 289 -8.51 -22.41 -1.69
C ALA A 289 -7.18 -23.15 -1.47
N GLU A 290 -6.68 -23.82 -2.50
CA GLU A 290 -5.39 -24.53 -2.44
C GLU A 290 -4.21 -23.59 -2.18
N ILE A 291 -4.16 -22.45 -2.89
CA ILE A 291 -3.10 -21.45 -2.70
C ILE A 291 -3.11 -20.91 -1.25
N VAL A 292 -4.28 -20.57 -0.73
CA VAL A 292 -4.39 -20.00 0.63
C VAL A 292 -4.12 -21.04 1.71
N CYS A 293 -4.57 -22.29 1.54
CA CYS A 293 -4.23 -23.38 2.46
C CYS A 293 -2.73 -23.67 2.47
N HIS A 294 -2.07 -23.58 1.31
CA HIS A 294 -0.62 -23.69 1.22
C HIS A 294 0.10 -22.58 1.98
N LEU A 295 -0.28 -21.32 1.74
CA LEU A 295 0.29 -20.17 2.46
C LEU A 295 0.10 -20.29 3.98
N ARG A 296 -1.09 -20.72 4.42
CA ARG A 296 -1.39 -20.99 5.83
C ARG A 296 -0.41 -21.99 6.44
N ASP A 297 -0.26 -23.17 5.81
CA ASP A 297 0.54 -24.25 6.37
C ASP A 297 2.04 -23.93 6.29
N VAL A 298 2.51 -23.31 5.20
CA VAL A 298 3.89 -22.83 5.07
C VAL A 298 4.21 -21.77 6.12
N GLU A 299 3.31 -20.84 6.42
CA GLU A 299 3.52 -19.84 7.46
C GLU A 299 3.71 -20.48 8.85
N ILE A 300 2.82 -21.42 9.19
CA ILE A 300 2.74 -22.05 10.52
C ILE A 300 3.84 -23.09 10.73
N GLU A 301 4.08 -23.95 9.75
CA GLU A 301 4.95 -25.13 9.89
C GLU A 301 6.37 -24.89 9.36
N VAL A 302 6.58 -23.84 8.56
CA VAL A 302 7.87 -23.60 7.89
C VAL A 302 8.45 -22.24 8.27
N ASN A 303 7.79 -21.14 7.91
CA ASN A 303 8.37 -19.80 8.04
C ASN A 303 8.60 -19.41 9.51
N LEU A 304 7.53 -19.37 10.30
CA LEU A 304 7.62 -18.93 11.70
C LEU A 304 8.54 -19.82 12.56
N PRO A 305 8.49 -21.17 12.47
CA PRO A 305 9.44 -22.02 13.19
C PRO A 305 10.89 -21.79 12.79
N ARG A 306 11.18 -21.55 11.51
CA ARG A 306 12.55 -21.24 11.04
C ARG A 306 13.06 -19.93 11.64
N LEU A 307 12.24 -18.88 11.67
CA LEU A 307 12.62 -17.60 12.27
C LEU A 307 12.94 -17.76 13.76
N LYS A 308 12.05 -18.42 14.53
CA LYS A 308 12.26 -18.73 15.96
C LYS A 308 13.55 -19.51 16.17
N ARG A 309 13.80 -20.52 15.34
CA ARG A 309 15.02 -21.34 15.42
C ARG A 309 16.30 -20.54 15.19
N VAL A 310 16.33 -19.62 14.23
CA VAL A 310 17.50 -18.74 14.00
C VAL A 310 17.74 -17.80 15.20
N LEU A 311 16.67 -17.36 15.87
CA LEU A 311 16.77 -16.54 17.08
C LEU A 311 17.30 -17.33 18.29
N GLU A 312 16.93 -18.60 18.42
CA GLU A 312 17.28 -19.45 19.56
C GLU A 312 18.63 -20.17 19.41
N GLU A 313 18.97 -20.61 18.20
CA GLU A 313 20.18 -21.38 17.90
C GLU A 313 21.29 -20.52 17.28
N ALA A 314 22.54 -20.89 17.52
CA ALA A 314 23.69 -20.28 16.85
C ALA A 314 23.94 -20.94 15.49
N ASN A 315 23.71 -20.18 14.40
CA ASN A 315 23.95 -20.62 13.01
C ASN A 315 23.31 -21.98 12.65
N PRO A 316 21.98 -22.16 12.88
CA PRO A 316 21.32 -23.44 12.69
C PRO A 316 21.32 -23.88 11.22
N PHE A 317 21.23 -25.20 11.01
CA PHE A 317 20.96 -25.77 9.69
C PHE A 317 19.46 -25.83 9.42
N ILE A 318 19.01 -25.21 8.33
CA ILE A 318 17.62 -25.15 7.91
C ILE A 318 17.40 -26.12 6.74
N SER A 319 16.58 -27.15 6.97
CA SER A 319 16.22 -28.16 5.97
C SER A 319 15.28 -27.58 4.92
N ALA A 320 15.42 -28.05 3.68
CA ALA A 320 14.40 -27.86 2.65
C ALA A 320 13.16 -28.70 2.99
N ILE A 321 11.98 -28.17 2.69
CA ILE A 321 10.69 -28.85 2.82
C ILE A 321 10.02 -28.71 1.46
N ASP A 322 9.60 -29.83 0.88
CA ASP A 322 8.71 -29.83 -0.28
C ASP A 322 7.29 -29.69 0.26
N SER A 323 6.79 -28.46 0.28
CA SER A 323 5.45 -28.12 0.78
C SER A 323 4.37 -28.29 -0.28
N ASP A 324 4.72 -28.39 -1.56
CA ASP A 324 3.73 -28.39 -2.65
C ASP A 324 2.92 -29.69 -2.66
N ILE A 325 3.52 -30.80 -2.20
CA ILE A 325 2.83 -32.09 -2.03
C ILE A 325 1.69 -32.02 -1.01
N TRP A 326 1.73 -31.07 -0.07
CA TRP A 326 0.72 -30.94 0.99
C TRP A 326 -0.66 -30.61 0.43
N ALA A 327 -0.74 -29.96 -0.73
CA ALA A 327 -2.01 -29.70 -1.38
C ALA A 327 -2.82 -30.96 -1.66
N ALA A 328 -2.15 -32.02 -2.13
CA ALA A 328 -2.76 -33.32 -2.35
C ALA A 328 -2.90 -34.12 -1.05
N GLU A 329 -1.86 -34.17 -0.21
CA GLU A 329 -1.86 -34.97 1.03
C GLU A 329 -2.92 -34.51 2.03
N ARG A 330 -3.22 -33.22 2.06
CA ARG A 330 -4.14 -32.58 3.02
C ARG A 330 -5.46 -32.15 2.38
N ASP A 331 -5.70 -32.54 1.13
CA ASP A 331 -6.91 -32.27 0.36
C ASP A 331 -7.34 -30.79 0.42
N TYR A 332 -6.42 -29.87 0.10
CA TYR A 332 -6.69 -28.43 0.20
C TYR A 332 -7.89 -27.99 -0.65
N GLN A 333 -8.14 -28.66 -1.77
CA GLN A 333 -9.25 -28.39 -2.67
C GLN A 333 -10.63 -28.57 -2.01
N SER A 334 -10.76 -29.38 -0.96
CA SER A 334 -12.03 -29.51 -0.24
C SER A 334 -12.16 -28.57 0.96
N GLN A 335 -11.08 -27.87 1.32
CA GLN A 335 -11.05 -27.01 2.50
C GLN A 335 -11.73 -25.65 2.26
N PRO A 336 -12.30 -25.04 3.32
CA PRO A 336 -12.89 -23.71 3.24
C PRO A 336 -11.80 -22.61 3.14
N GLY A 337 -11.50 -22.17 1.91
CA GLY A 337 -10.53 -21.11 1.62
C GLY A 337 -10.66 -19.84 2.49
N PRO A 338 -11.86 -19.26 2.68
CA PRO A 338 -12.04 -18.10 3.57
C PRO A 338 -11.60 -18.34 5.01
N ALA A 339 -11.87 -19.53 5.57
CA ALA A 339 -11.45 -19.87 6.92
C ALA A 339 -9.93 -20.09 6.99
N ALA A 340 -9.34 -20.73 5.98
CA ALA A 340 -7.89 -20.87 5.87
C ALA A 340 -7.18 -19.51 5.79
N LEU A 341 -7.75 -18.53 5.08
CA LEU A 341 -7.22 -17.17 5.02
C LEU A 341 -7.22 -16.49 6.39
N GLN A 342 -8.27 -16.67 7.20
CA GLN A 342 -8.31 -16.11 8.56
C GLN A 342 -7.22 -16.71 9.45
N VAL A 343 -6.98 -18.03 9.34
CA VAL A 343 -5.91 -18.70 10.08
C VAL A 343 -4.53 -18.23 9.61
N PHE A 344 -4.32 -18.10 8.30
CA PHE A 344 -3.09 -17.53 7.75
C PHE A 344 -2.85 -16.10 8.23
N ALA A 345 -3.89 -15.26 8.21
CA ALA A 345 -3.80 -13.88 8.66
C ALA A 345 -3.39 -13.77 10.13
N GLU A 346 -3.91 -14.65 10.98
CA GLU A 346 -3.54 -14.70 12.40
C GLU A 346 -2.11 -15.22 12.62
N ALA A 347 -1.70 -16.27 11.89
CA ALA A 347 -0.32 -16.76 11.92
C ALA A 347 0.67 -15.68 11.45
N ARG A 348 0.34 -14.98 10.36
CA ARG A 348 1.14 -13.86 9.85
C ARG A 348 1.21 -12.71 10.85
N ARG A 349 0.15 -12.44 11.61
CA ARG A 349 0.17 -11.45 12.70
C ARG A 349 1.17 -11.82 13.79
N GLU A 350 1.28 -13.11 14.13
CA GLU A 350 2.31 -13.60 15.05
C GLU A 350 3.72 -13.38 14.49
N THR A 351 3.94 -13.70 13.21
CA THR A 351 5.20 -13.43 12.52
C THR A 351 5.54 -11.94 12.53
N LEU A 352 4.62 -11.05 12.14
CA LEU A 352 4.84 -9.61 12.15
C LEU A 352 5.19 -9.09 13.55
N ALA A 353 4.47 -9.56 14.58
CA ALA A 353 4.77 -9.21 15.97
C ALA A 353 6.17 -9.68 16.41
N LEU A 354 6.63 -10.85 15.95
CA LEU A 354 8.00 -11.31 16.18
C LEU A 354 9.01 -10.35 15.51
N LEU A 355 8.77 -9.98 14.24
CA LEU A 355 9.65 -9.11 13.46
C LEU A 355 9.74 -7.68 14.04
N ASP A 356 8.67 -7.18 14.65
CA ASP A 356 8.61 -5.84 15.24
C ASP A 356 9.54 -5.66 16.46
N HIS A 357 9.96 -6.77 17.09
CA HIS A 357 10.81 -6.74 18.29
C HIS A 357 12.29 -7.06 17.98
N LEU A 358 12.64 -7.28 16.72
CA LEU A 358 14.00 -7.63 16.32
C LEU A 358 14.93 -6.41 16.31
N THR A 359 16.13 -6.59 16.86
CA THR A 359 17.23 -5.62 16.73
C THR A 359 17.97 -5.79 15.40
N ASP A 360 18.77 -4.80 14.98
CA ASP A 360 19.62 -4.92 13.79
C ASP A 360 20.55 -6.14 13.85
N ALA A 361 21.01 -6.51 15.05
CA ALA A 361 21.83 -7.71 15.26
C ALA A 361 21.02 -9.00 15.03
N ASP A 362 19.74 -9.04 15.42
CA ASP A 362 18.88 -10.20 15.22
C ASP A 362 18.62 -10.45 13.73
N TRP A 363 18.39 -9.40 12.96
CA TRP A 363 18.23 -9.47 11.51
C TRP A 363 19.48 -10.04 10.80
N GLY A 364 20.66 -9.76 11.34
CA GLY A 364 21.94 -10.25 10.84
C GLY A 364 22.32 -11.66 11.32
N ARG A 365 21.51 -12.33 12.14
CA ARG A 365 21.84 -13.66 12.67
C ARG A 365 21.99 -14.68 11.53
N PRO A 366 23.10 -15.46 11.52
CA PRO A 366 23.39 -16.38 10.43
C PRO A 366 22.57 -17.67 10.55
N ALA A 367 22.35 -18.32 9.41
CA ALA A 367 21.86 -19.68 9.29
C ALA A 367 22.49 -20.38 8.07
N ARG A 368 22.32 -21.69 7.96
CA ARG A 368 22.75 -22.50 6.80
C ARG A 368 21.55 -23.17 6.18
N HIS A 369 21.11 -22.70 5.02
CA HIS A 369 19.97 -23.27 4.31
C HIS A 369 20.41 -24.40 3.37
N ALA A 370 19.66 -25.50 3.33
CA ALA A 370 19.97 -26.65 2.48
C ALA A 370 20.05 -26.32 0.98
N ILE A 371 19.28 -25.32 0.52
CA ILE A 371 19.24 -24.89 -0.89
C ILE A 371 20.12 -23.66 -1.15
N PHE A 372 20.10 -22.66 -0.25
CA PHE A 372 20.71 -21.35 -0.51
C PHE A 372 22.10 -21.21 0.11
N GLY A 373 22.55 -22.19 0.91
CA GLY A 373 23.83 -22.13 1.61
C GLY A 373 23.80 -21.17 2.80
N PRO A 374 24.91 -20.50 3.13
CA PRO A 374 24.96 -19.48 4.17
C PRO A 374 23.93 -18.37 3.91
N THR A 375 23.16 -18.03 4.94
CA THR A 375 22.10 -17.01 4.86
C THR A 375 21.92 -16.30 6.21
N THR A 376 20.99 -15.37 6.28
CA THR A 376 20.63 -14.58 7.48
C THR A 376 19.13 -14.64 7.77
N LEU A 377 18.73 -14.23 8.99
CA LEU A 377 17.31 -14.07 9.33
C LEU A 377 16.61 -13.13 8.34
N CYS A 378 17.25 -12.00 7.98
CA CYS A 378 16.71 -11.06 6.99
C CYS A 378 16.46 -11.72 5.62
N GLU A 379 17.39 -12.54 5.14
CA GLU A 379 17.21 -13.25 3.87
C GLU A 379 16.11 -14.31 3.92
N LEU A 380 15.94 -15.02 5.06
CA LEU A 380 14.80 -15.94 5.22
C LEU A 380 13.46 -15.21 5.10
N VAL A 381 13.30 -14.05 5.73
CA VAL A 381 12.10 -13.21 5.59
C VAL A 381 11.91 -12.77 4.14
N ARG A 382 12.99 -12.42 3.42
CA ARG A 382 12.92 -12.06 2.00
C ARG A 382 12.51 -13.24 1.11
N PHE A 383 12.94 -14.47 1.43
CA PHE A 383 12.47 -15.66 0.71
C PHE A 383 10.98 -15.88 0.91
N THR A 384 10.46 -15.66 2.13
CA THR A 384 9.02 -15.65 2.39
C THR A 384 8.31 -14.57 1.55
N ASN A 385 8.86 -13.37 1.42
CA ASN A 385 8.24 -12.31 0.62
C ASN A 385 8.16 -12.66 -0.88
N GLU A 386 9.20 -13.29 -1.44
CA GLU A 386 9.16 -13.75 -2.83
C GLU A 386 8.18 -14.91 -3.03
N HIS A 387 8.07 -15.81 -2.06
CA HIS A 387 7.09 -16.90 -2.04
C HIS A 387 5.64 -16.37 -2.00
N ASP A 388 5.35 -15.44 -1.09
CA ASP A 388 4.05 -14.77 -1.01
C ASP A 388 3.70 -14.05 -2.32
N ARG A 389 4.67 -13.34 -2.92
CA ARG A 389 4.48 -12.62 -4.19
C ARG A 389 4.16 -13.58 -5.34
N LEU A 390 4.83 -14.74 -5.40
CA LEU A 390 4.55 -15.78 -6.39
C LEU A 390 3.09 -16.24 -6.28
N HIS A 391 2.64 -16.59 -5.08
CA HIS A 391 1.28 -17.06 -4.86
C HIS A 391 0.22 -15.97 -5.04
N LEU A 392 0.52 -14.72 -4.68
CA LEU A 392 -0.37 -13.60 -4.99
C LEU A 392 -0.56 -13.40 -6.51
N ARG A 393 0.50 -13.60 -7.31
CA ARG A 393 0.38 -13.58 -8.77
C ARG A 393 -0.48 -14.72 -9.29
N GLN A 394 -0.36 -15.92 -8.72
CA GLN A 394 -1.25 -17.04 -9.03
C GLN A 394 -2.71 -16.70 -8.69
N MET A 395 -2.97 -16.14 -7.50
CA MET A 395 -4.32 -15.69 -7.11
C MET A 395 -4.89 -14.69 -8.11
N ARG A 396 -4.12 -13.68 -8.52
CA ARG A 396 -4.54 -12.71 -9.55
C ARG A 396 -4.78 -13.37 -10.90
N GLY A 397 -3.95 -14.31 -11.29
CA GLY A 397 -4.14 -15.12 -12.49
C GLY A 397 -5.48 -15.85 -12.46
N ASN A 398 -5.82 -16.48 -11.34
CA ASN A 398 -7.09 -17.19 -11.17
C ASN A 398 -8.31 -16.27 -11.27
N LEU A 399 -8.18 -15.01 -10.81
CA LEU A 399 -9.26 -14.03 -10.81
C LEU A 399 -9.43 -13.26 -12.14
N SER A 400 -8.46 -13.37 -13.04
CA SER A 400 -8.46 -12.64 -14.31
C SER A 400 -9.01 -13.47 -15.49
N VAL A 401 -9.49 -14.69 -15.22
CA VAL A 401 -9.97 -15.67 -16.21
C VAL A 401 -11.49 -15.64 -16.34
#